data_AF-A0A0N5BJR9-F1
#
_entry.id   AF-A0A0N5BJR9-F1
#
_cell.length_a   1.000
_cell.length_b   1.000
_cell.length_c   1.000
_cell.angle_alpha   90.00
_cell.angle_beta   90.00
_cell.angle_gamma   90.00
#
_symmetry.space_group_name_H-M   'P 1'
#
loop_
_entity.id
_entity.type
_entity.pdbx_description
1 polymer ?
#
loop_
_entity_poly.entity_id
_entity_poly.type
_entity_poly.pdbx_seq_one_letter_code
_entity_poly.pdbx_strand_id
1 'polypeptide(L)'
;MLFLKTILIFLIIFIYEVSVTGFSPFVYSIGITGKLRCSLRKANSHSALVMLSKNPHLNFETNPIAVSYFGYDRSFNLIGHFKNYKLWNKPSKGYGVPHVLKLHTLELAKLKARVLYARTPICKYADRGSITVYISEKPHLQKEKKPIAWTIAQYKSSFFLKGVVRRWKQPRLYVKIFHSCSKKLSPCEKMFMKTIPSQYIAPSRKVVSMFNLGTVELSSKSSMGETCQKRLSF
;
A
#
# COMPACT_ATOMS: atom_id res chain seq x y z
N MET A 1 21.09 -33.80 -39.04
CA MET A 1 20.56 -33.71 -37.66
C MET A 1 21.43 -32.89 -36.69
N LEU A 2 22.76 -32.87 -36.82
CA LEU A 2 23.65 -32.10 -35.93
C LEU A 2 23.39 -30.59 -35.95
N PHE A 3 23.12 -30.02 -37.13
CA PHE A 3 22.89 -28.58 -37.30
C PHE A 3 21.71 -28.02 -36.47
N LEU A 4 20.61 -28.77 -36.38
CA LEU A 4 19.42 -28.34 -35.62
C LEU A 4 19.69 -28.31 -34.11
N LYS A 5 20.51 -29.24 -33.60
CA LYS A 5 20.90 -29.28 -32.18
C LYS A 5 21.75 -28.07 -31.80
N THR A 6 22.67 -27.68 -32.68
CA THR A 6 23.55 -26.52 -32.44
C THR A 6 22.73 -25.22 -32.39
N ILE A 7 21.79 -25.04 -33.33
CA ILE A 7 20.89 -23.87 -33.33
C ILE A 7 20.07 -23.79 -32.05
N LEU A 8 19.51 -24.91 -31.58
CA LEU A 8 18.70 -24.94 -30.37
C LEU A 8 19.50 -24.49 -29.12
N ILE A 9 20.77 -24.91 -29.02
CA ILE A 9 21.65 -24.53 -27.90
C ILE A 9 21.92 -23.02 -27.92
N PHE A 10 22.28 -22.46 -29.08
CA PHE A 10 22.50 -21.01 -29.20
C PHE A 10 21.24 -20.20 -28.90
N LEU A 11 20.07 -20.70 -29.30
CA LEU A 11 18.79 -20.04 -29.05
C LEU A 11 18.45 -20.04 -27.55
N ILE A 12 18.74 -21.12 -26.83
CA ILE A 12 18.60 -21.18 -25.36
C ILE A 12 19.56 -20.21 -24.67
N ILE A 13 20.83 -20.16 -25.09
CA ILE A 13 21.83 -19.24 -24.52
C ILE A 13 21.43 -17.79 -24.77
N PHE A 14 21.01 -17.46 -26.00
CA PHE A 14 20.59 -16.11 -26.36
C PHE A 14 19.32 -15.68 -25.60
N ILE A 15 18.30 -16.55 -25.51
CA ILE A 15 17.11 -16.30 -24.68
C ILE A 15 17.52 -16.10 -23.22
N TYR A 16 18.46 -16.88 -22.70
CA TYR A 16 18.95 -16.77 -21.33
C TYR A 16 19.68 -15.44 -21.10
N GLU A 17 20.58 -15.05 -21.99
CA GLU A 17 21.35 -13.81 -21.85
C GLU A 17 20.46 -12.56 -21.94
N VAL A 18 19.48 -12.57 -22.85
CA VAL A 18 18.46 -11.50 -22.99
C VAL A 18 17.56 -11.43 -21.75
N SER A 19 17.22 -12.56 -21.13
CA SER A 19 16.38 -12.57 -19.92
C SER A 19 17.14 -12.21 -18.65
N VAL A 20 18.46 -12.44 -18.58
CA VAL A 20 19.32 -12.03 -17.45
C VAL A 20 19.67 -10.54 -17.51
N THR A 21 19.91 -9.97 -18.69
CA THR A 21 20.27 -8.56 -18.87
C THR A 21 19.06 -7.61 -18.88
N GLY A 22 17.85 -8.12 -19.13
CA GLY A 22 16.61 -7.34 -19.18
C GLY A 22 16.02 -6.90 -17.83
N PHE A 23 16.75 -7.05 -16.71
CA PHE A 23 16.27 -6.65 -15.38
C PHE A 23 16.38 -5.13 -15.18
N SER A 24 15.52 -4.40 -15.89
CA SER A 24 15.39 -2.95 -15.76
C SER A 24 15.24 -2.56 -14.28
N PRO A 25 16.04 -1.61 -13.75
CA PRO A 25 16.00 -1.24 -12.34
C PRO A 25 14.58 -0.86 -11.96
N PHE A 26 13.98 -1.60 -11.02
CA PHE A 26 12.62 -1.30 -10.57
C PHE A 26 12.61 0.08 -9.93
N VAL A 27 12.03 1.06 -10.63
CA VAL A 27 11.72 2.37 -10.09
C VAL A 27 10.47 2.22 -9.23
N TYR A 28 10.61 2.46 -7.94
CA TYR A 28 9.48 2.50 -7.01
C TYR A 28 9.07 3.95 -6.82
N SER A 29 7.76 4.16 -6.70
CA SER A 29 7.17 5.47 -6.42
C SER A 29 6.26 5.33 -5.21
N ILE A 30 6.38 6.27 -4.30
CA ILE A 30 5.57 6.38 -3.09
C ILE A 30 5.01 7.80 -3.07
N GLY A 31 3.73 7.92 -2.76
CA GLY A 31 3.07 9.22 -2.62
C GLY A 31 2.30 9.23 -1.31
N ILE A 32 2.28 10.38 -0.65
CA ILE A 32 1.41 10.67 0.50
C ILE A 32 0.63 11.95 0.20
N THR A 33 -0.64 11.97 0.58
CA THR A 33 -1.46 13.18 0.58
C THR A 33 -2.08 13.39 1.94
N GLY A 34 -2.19 14.63 2.37
CA GLY A 34 -2.80 14.94 3.66
C GLY A 34 -3.14 16.41 3.79
N LYS A 35 -3.54 16.81 4.99
CA LYS A 35 -3.72 18.21 5.39
C LYS A 35 -3.08 18.38 6.75
N LEU A 36 -2.17 19.34 6.88
CA LEU A 36 -1.47 19.61 8.13
C LEU A 36 -2.31 20.59 8.96
N ARG A 37 -2.53 20.29 10.24
CA ARG A 37 -3.18 21.20 11.20
C ARG A 37 -2.22 21.46 12.36
N CYS A 38 -2.00 22.73 12.68
CA CYS A 38 -1.25 23.14 13.86
C CYS A 38 -2.24 23.54 14.96
N SER A 39 -2.18 22.88 16.12
CA SER A 39 -2.99 23.27 17.28
C SER A 39 -2.41 24.47 18.03
N LEU A 40 -1.10 24.72 17.89
CA LEU A 40 -0.40 25.80 18.56
C LEU A 40 -0.54 27.09 17.74
N ARG A 41 -1.56 27.89 18.07
CA ARG A 41 -1.92 29.17 17.42
C ARG A 41 -0.84 30.27 17.44
N LYS A 42 0.34 30.05 18.05
CA LYS A 42 1.31 31.12 18.36
C LYS A 42 2.67 31.05 17.65
N ALA A 43 2.90 30.09 16.75
CA ALA A 43 4.13 30.07 15.98
C ALA A 43 3.96 30.83 14.66
N ASN A 44 4.86 31.79 14.37
CA ASN A 44 4.97 32.49 13.06
C ASN A 44 5.29 31.56 11.88
N SER A 45 5.29 30.25 12.09
CA SER A 45 5.55 29.26 11.05
C SER A 45 4.26 29.00 10.27
N HIS A 46 4.21 29.44 9.02
CA HIS A 46 3.06 29.21 8.14
C HIS A 46 3.09 27.84 7.43
N SER A 47 4.20 27.10 7.56
CA SER A 47 4.43 25.83 6.87
C SER A 47 5.16 24.81 7.75
N ALA A 48 4.99 23.54 7.42
CA ALA A 48 5.74 22.43 7.99
C ALA A 48 6.50 21.66 6.90
N LEU A 49 7.69 21.19 7.25
CA LEU A 49 8.50 20.29 6.43
C LEU A 49 7.89 18.89 6.48
N VAL A 50 7.62 18.30 5.33
CA VAL A 50 7.19 16.90 5.20
C VAL A 50 8.24 16.15 4.40
N MET A 51 8.69 15.02 4.95
CA MET A 51 9.76 14.22 4.40
C MET A 51 9.30 12.75 4.24
N LEU A 52 9.60 12.17 3.07
CA LEU A 52 9.52 10.73 2.85
C LEU A 52 10.92 10.15 3.05
N SER A 53 11.14 9.44 4.14
CA SER A 53 12.43 8.85 4.51
C SER A 53 12.46 7.34 4.25
N LYS A 54 13.65 6.79 3.97
CA LYS A 54 13.86 5.33 3.95
C LYS A 54 14.08 4.76 5.35
N ASN A 55 14.55 5.58 6.29
CA ASN A 55 14.91 5.18 7.65
C ASN A 55 14.02 5.92 8.68
N PRO A 56 13.06 5.22 9.32
CA PRO A 56 12.12 5.85 10.24
C PRO A 56 12.76 6.33 11.56
N HIS A 57 14.02 5.97 11.83
CA HIS A 57 14.69 6.27 13.09
C HIS A 57 15.56 7.54 13.06
N LEU A 58 15.74 8.16 11.89
CA LEU A 58 16.54 9.37 11.76
C LEU A 58 15.64 10.61 11.70
N ASN A 59 15.86 11.54 12.63
CA ASN A 59 15.15 12.83 12.67
C ASN A 59 15.46 13.68 11.43
N PHE A 60 16.64 13.50 10.83
CA PHE A 60 17.04 14.13 9.57
C PHE A 60 17.84 13.12 8.72
N GLU A 61 17.31 12.78 7.55
CA GLU A 61 18.03 12.01 6.53
C GLU A 61 18.69 13.00 5.56
N THR A 62 19.95 12.79 5.20
CA THR A 62 20.66 13.64 4.21
C THR A 62 20.13 13.43 2.79
N ASN A 63 19.58 12.25 2.51
CA ASN A 63 19.05 11.85 1.20
C ASN A 63 17.65 11.26 1.31
N PRO A 64 16.64 12.06 1.71
CA PRO A 64 15.27 11.59 1.77
C PRO A 64 14.76 11.23 0.36
N ILE A 65 13.77 10.35 0.30
CA ILE A 65 13.11 9.96 -0.95
C ILE A 65 12.44 11.17 -1.60
N ALA A 66 11.82 12.03 -0.79
CA ALA A 66 11.28 13.32 -1.20
C ALA A 66 11.14 14.23 0.02
N VAL A 67 11.22 15.54 -0.19
CA VAL A 67 11.05 16.55 0.86
C VAL A 67 10.36 17.77 0.26
N SER A 68 9.43 18.37 1.01
CA SER A 68 8.76 19.60 0.61
C SER A 68 8.17 20.33 1.81
N TYR A 69 7.94 21.63 1.69
CA TYR A 69 7.26 22.46 2.68
C TYR A 69 5.81 22.64 2.29
N PHE A 70 4.90 22.42 3.24
CA PHE A 70 3.47 22.60 3.01
C PHE A 70 2.87 23.54 4.04
N GLY A 71 2.03 24.46 3.56
CA GLY A 71 1.30 25.38 4.42
C GLY A 71 0.30 24.66 5.33
N TYR A 72 0.13 25.16 6.55
CA TYR A 72 -0.94 24.67 7.43
C TYR A 72 -2.31 24.92 6.82
N ASP A 73 -3.25 24.05 7.15
CA ASP A 73 -4.62 24.02 6.64
C ASP A 73 -4.79 23.88 5.13
N ARG A 74 -3.70 23.65 4.39
CA ARG A 74 -3.72 23.31 2.96
C ARG A 74 -3.55 21.81 2.78
N SER A 75 -4.24 21.27 1.77
CA SER A 75 -4.00 19.91 1.33
C SER A 75 -2.64 19.83 0.63
N PHE A 76 -1.91 18.75 0.83
CA PHE A 76 -0.63 18.50 0.19
C PHE A 76 -0.59 17.13 -0.49
N ASN A 77 0.32 17.01 -1.46
CA ASN A 77 0.70 15.77 -2.11
C ASN A 77 2.23 15.74 -2.23
N LEU A 78 2.87 14.76 -1.61
CA LEU A 78 4.30 14.54 -1.69
C LEU A 78 4.56 13.19 -2.34
N ILE A 79 5.18 13.21 -3.52
CA ILE A 79 5.54 12.02 -4.28
C ILE A 79 7.06 11.91 -4.31
N GLY A 80 7.55 10.73 -3.98
CA GLY A 80 8.96 10.39 -4.05
C GLY A 80 9.19 9.18 -4.95
N HIS A 81 10.32 9.22 -5.65
CA HIS A 81 10.79 8.14 -6.51
C HIS A 81 12.10 7.61 -5.92
N PHE A 82 12.19 6.30 -5.73
CA PHE A 82 13.46 5.69 -5.36
C PHE A 82 13.77 4.51 -6.27
N LYS A 83 15.02 4.47 -6.73
CA LYS A 83 15.61 3.31 -7.37
C LYS A 83 16.09 2.40 -6.24
N ASN A 84 15.54 1.19 -6.17
CA ASN A 84 16.13 0.16 -5.33
C ASN A 84 17.21 -0.50 -6.17
N TYR A 85 18.43 0.05 -6.12
CA TYR A 85 19.57 -0.75 -6.54
C TYR A 85 19.60 -1.90 -5.55
N LYS A 86 19.28 -3.10 -6.04
CA LYS A 86 19.53 -4.31 -5.27
C LYS A 86 21.03 -4.24 -4.99
N LEU A 87 21.41 -3.84 -3.77
CA LEU A 87 22.70 -4.21 -3.23
C LEU A 87 22.62 -5.72 -3.23
N TRP A 88 23.07 -6.34 -4.32
CA TRP A 88 23.64 -7.65 -4.19
C TRP A 88 24.68 -7.46 -3.10
N ASN A 89 24.40 -7.98 -1.92
CA ASN A 89 25.45 -8.37 -1.00
C ASN A 89 26.44 -9.11 -1.88
N LYS A 90 27.53 -8.46 -2.29
CA LYS A 90 28.66 -9.19 -2.86
C LYS A 90 28.98 -10.19 -1.76
N PRO A 91 28.78 -11.51 -1.97
CA PRO A 91 29.42 -12.45 -1.07
C PRO A 91 30.89 -12.06 -1.07
N SER A 92 31.40 -11.72 0.11
CA SER A 92 32.84 -11.61 0.35
C SER A 92 33.48 -12.84 -0.28
N LYS A 93 34.45 -12.62 -1.17
CA LYS A 93 35.18 -13.65 -1.92
C LYS A 93 35.54 -14.81 -1.01
N GLY A 94 34.78 -15.90 -1.09
CA GLY A 94 35.09 -17.20 -0.53
C GLY A 94 35.14 -18.18 -1.69
N TYR A 95 36.32 -18.73 -1.95
CA TYR A 95 36.56 -19.69 -3.01
C TYR A 95 35.80 -21.00 -2.77
N GLY A 96 35.24 -21.55 -3.86
CA GLY A 96 35.04 -23.00 -4.04
C GLY A 96 33.66 -23.54 -3.67
N VAL A 97 32.88 -23.91 -4.70
CA VAL A 97 32.39 -25.28 -5.03
C VAL A 97 31.24 -25.14 -6.05
N PRO A 98 31.17 -25.97 -7.11
CA PRO A 98 30.23 -25.76 -8.21
C PRO A 98 28.84 -26.39 -7.99
N HIS A 99 27.84 -25.63 -8.47
CA HIS A 99 26.61 -26.05 -9.13
C HIS A 99 25.70 -27.13 -8.50
N VAL A 100 24.71 -26.65 -7.73
CA VAL A 100 23.36 -27.24 -7.76
C VAL A 100 22.47 -26.33 -8.62
N LEU A 101 22.04 -26.84 -9.77
CA LEU A 101 21.10 -26.19 -10.67
C LEU A 101 19.75 -26.00 -9.97
N LYS A 102 19.48 -24.76 -9.54
CA LYS A 102 18.17 -24.37 -9.01
C LYS A 102 17.36 -23.84 -10.19
N LEU A 103 16.41 -24.63 -10.67
CA LEU A 103 15.45 -24.21 -11.70
C LEU A 103 14.77 -22.91 -11.25
N HIS A 104 15.12 -21.80 -11.90
CA HIS A 104 14.40 -20.54 -11.75
C HIS A 104 13.18 -20.60 -12.66
N THR A 105 12.03 -20.91 -12.05
CA THR A 105 10.70 -20.66 -12.60
C THR A 105 10.68 -19.30 -13.29
N LEU A 106 10.36 -19.29 -14.59
CA LEU A 106 9.98 -18.12 -15.38
C LEU A 106 8.97 -17.31 -14.57
N GLU A 107 9.41 -16.22 -13.94
CA GLU A 107 8.52 -15.29 -13.24
C GLU A 107 7.85 -14.38 -14.28
N LEU A 108 7.07 -15.05 -15.12
CA LEU A 108 5.91 -14.58 -15.86
C LEU A 108 5.37 -13.27 -15.19
N ALA A 109 5.49 -12.15 -15.90
CA ALA A 109 5.38 -10.79 -15.35
C ALA A 109 4.03 -10.53 -14.65
N LYS A 110 3.97 -10.73 -13.34
CA LYS A 110 2.76 -10.45 -12.53
C LYS A 110 2.50 -8.95 -12.47
N LEU A 111 1.29 -8.50 -12.83
CA LEU A 111 0.88 -7.12 -12.63
C LEU A 111 0.81 -6.85 -11.13
N LYS A 112 1.67 -5.94 -10.69
CA LYS A 112 1.70 -5.45 -9.31
C LYS A 112 0.78 -4.23 -9.24
N ALA A 113 -0.45 -4.39 -8.76
CA ALA A 113 -1.37 -3.27 -8.60
C ALA A 113 -1.07 -2.50 -7.31
N ARG A 114 -1.14 -1.16 -7.36
CA ARG A 114 -1.01 -0.29 -6.18
C ARG A 114 -2.29 0.48 -5.96
N VAL A 115 -2.70 0.60 -4.70
CA VAL A 115 -3.84 1.43 -4.30
C VAL A 115 -3.41 2.32 -3.15
N LEU A 116 -3.76 3.61 -3.25
CA LEU A 116 -3.61 4.60 -2.18
C LEU A 116 -5.00 5.03 -1.73
N TYR A 117 -5.20 5.02 -0.43
CA TYR A 117 -6.50 5.28 0.18
C TYR A 117 -6.35 6.26 1.35
N ALA A 118 -7.15 7.33 1.35
CA ALA A 118 -7.14 8.34 2.40
C ALA A 118 -8.57 8.70 2.83
N ARG A 119 -8.82 8.77 4.15
CA ARG A 119 -10.15 9.13 4.67
C ARG A 119 -10.17 9.61 6.12
N THR A 120 -11.20 10.39 6.46
CA THR A 120 -11.56 10.74 7.84
C THR A 120 -12.89 10.07 8.23
N PRO A 121 -12.90 9.10 9.15
CA PRO A 121 -14.10 8.45 9.65
C PRO A 121 -14.77 9.32 10.72
N ILE A 122 -16.09 9.48 10.68
CA ILE A 122 -16.87 10.20 11.70
C ILE A 122 -17.90 9.25 12.29
N CYS A 123 -18.15 9.39 13.59
CA CYS A 123 -19.21 8.73 14.30
C CYS A 123 -20.07 9.79 14.99
N LYS A 124 -21.36 9.87 14.63
CA LYS A 124 -22.31 10.80 15.27
C LYS A 124 -22.47 10.59 16.78
N TYR A 125 -22.27 9.37 17.27
CA TYR A 125 -22.55 8.99 18.66
C TYR A 125 -21.32 8.99 19.58
N ALA A 126 -20.11 9.11 19.03
CA ALA A 126 -18.89 9.03 19.82
C ALA A 126 -17.78 9.90 19.19
N ASP A 127 -17.19 10.77 20.02
CA ASP A 127 -16.05 11.60 19.62
C ASP A 127 -14.71 10.88 19.71
N ARG A 128 -14.66 9.77 20.44
CA ARG A 128 -13.48 8.92 20.63
C ARG A 128 -13.79 7.48 20.28
N GLY A 129 -12.78 6.77 19.80
CA GLY A 129 -12.89 5.37 19.44
C GLY A 129 -12.00 5.05 18.25
N SER A 130 -11.60 3.79 18.15
CA SER A 130 -10.77 3.30 17.06
C SER A 130 -11.60 2.56 16.01
N ILE A 131 -11.09 2.60 14.79
CA ILE A 131 -11.55 1.81 13.66
C ILE A 131 -10.40 0.96 13.14
N THR A 132 -10.75 -0.17 12.54
CA THR A 132 -9.81 -1.00 11.80
C THR A 132 -10.14 -0.92 10.32
N VAL A 133 -9.16 -0.64 9.47
CA VAL A 133 -9.39 -0.44 8.04
C VAL A 133 -8.59 -1.42 7.21
N TYR A 134 -9.26 -2.17 6.34
CA TYR A 134 -8.65 -3.18 5.47
C TYR A 134 -8.80 -2.81 3.98
N ILE A 135 -7.82 -3.21 3.19
CA ILE A 135 -7.96 -3.41 1.74
C ILE A 135 -8.05 -4.91 1.48
N SER A 136 -9.07 -5.33 0.72
CA SER A 136 -9.43 -6.74 0.53
C SER A 136 -9.81 -7.03 -0.93
N GLU A 137 -9.58 -8.28 -1.38
CA GLU A 137 -10.14 -8.81 -2.65
C GLU A 137 -11.48 -9.55 -2.44
N LYS A 138 -11.87 -9.84 -1.18
CA LYS A 138 -12.93 -10.80 -0.83
C LYS A 138 -14.13 -10.10 -0.20
N PRO A 139 -15.17 -9.69 -0.95
CA PRO A 139 -16.26 -8.85 -0.42
C PRO A 139 -17.12 -9.53 0.64
N HIS A 140 -17.22 -10.86 0.60
CA HIS A 140 -18.10 -11.67 1.47
C HIS A 140 -17.47 -12.03 2.82
N LEU A 141 -16.14 -11.97 2.94
CA LEU A 141 -15.49 -12.22 4.23
C LEU A 141 -15.55 -10.96 5.07
N GLN A 142 -15.96 -11.05 6.33
CA GLN A 142 -15.87 -9.92 7.25
C GLN A 142 -14.40 -9.67 7.58
N LYS A 143 -13.81 -10.51 8.44
CA LYS A 143 -12.39 -10.38 8.79
C LYS A 143 -11.53 -11.40 8.07
N GLU A 144 -10.54 -10.90 7.35
CA GLU A 144 -9.50 -11.72 6.75
C GLU A 144 -8.31 -11.85 7.69
N LYS A 145 -7.72 -13.05 7.78
CA LYS A 145 -6.46 -13.26 8.51
C LYS A 145 -5.29 -12.49 7.88
N LYS A 146 -5.33 -12.27 6.56
CA LYS A 146 -4.26 -11.65 5.78
C LYS A 146 -4.86 -10.70 4.73
N PRO A 147 -5.37 -9.52 5.13
CA PRO A 147 -5.80 -8.52 4.15
C PRO A 147 -4.61 -8.02 3.33
N ILE A 148 -4.86 -7.38 2.17
CA ILE A 148 -3.79 -6.82 1.32
C ILE A 148 -2.99 -5.78 2.09
N ALA A 149 -3.70 -4.94 2.84
CA ALA A 149 -3.14 -3.96 3.75
C ALA A 149 -4.17 -3.68 4.83
N TRP A 150 -3.72 -3.29 6.01
CA TRP A 150 -4.59 -2.83 7.07
C TRP A 150 -3.94 -1.75 7.93
N THR A 151 -4.77 -0.99 8.65
CA THR A 151 -4.33 0.01 9.64
C THR A 151 -5.41 0.19 10.70
N ILE A 152 -5.04 0.79 11.84
CA ILE A 152 -5.95 1.23 12.89
C ILE A 152 -5.92 2.76 12.91
N ALA A 153 -7.10 3.38 12.97
CA ALA A 153 -7.24 4.83 13.02
C ALA A 153 -8.23 5.22 14.11
N GLN A 154 -8.17 6.47 14.58
CA GLN A 154 -9.16 7.02 15.49
C GLN A 154 -10.30 7.69 14.71
N TYR A 155 -11.49 7.81 15.31
CA TYR A 155 -12.52 8.69 14.79
C TYR A 155 -12.00 10.11 14.63
N LYS A 156 -12.48 10.81 13.60
CA LYS A 156 -12.09 12.17 13.18
C LYS A 156 -10.62 12.32 12.76
N SER A 157 -9.83 11.24 12.79
CA SER A 157 -8.44 11.23 12.34
C SER A 157 -8.34 10.69 10.92
N SER A 158 -7.63 11.41 10.07
CA SER A 158 -7.30 10.95 8.73
C SER A 158 -6.36 9.76 8.81
N PHE A 159 -6.56 8.77 7.96
CA PHE A 159 -5.64 7.64 7.83
C PHE A 159 -5.29 7.40 6.37
N PHE A 160 -4.14 6.76 6.15
CA PHE A 160 -3.61 6.44 4.84
C PHE A 160 -3.29 4.96 4.75
N LEU A 161 -3.72 4.30 3.68
CA LEU A 161 -3.46 2.89 3.47
C LEU A 161 -2.96 2.63 2.05
N LYS A 162 -1.83 1.91 1.96
CA LYS A 162 -1.20 1.52 0.71
C LYS A 162 -1.26 0.01 0.55
N GLY A 163 -1.97 -0.44 -0.48
CA GLY A 163 -2.06 -1.85 -0.84
C GLY A 163 -1.21 -2.20 -2.05
N VAL A 164 -0.61 -3.40 -2.04
CA VAL A 164 0.08 -3.96 -3.19
C VAL A 164 -0.38 -5.40 -3.39
N VAL A 165 -0.87 -5.71 -4.59
CA VAL A 165 -1.33 -7.06 -4.93
C VAL A 165 -0.72 -7.50 -6.26
N ARG A 166 -0.33 -8.77 -6.36
CA ARG A 166 0.29 -9.37 -7.55
C ARG A 166 -0.72 -10.30 -8.23
N ARG A 167 -1.27 -9.90 -9.36
CA ARG A 167 -2.28 -10.66 -10.13
C ARG A 167 -2.04 -10.54 -11.62
N TRP A 168 -2.65 -11.44 -12.38
CA TRP A 168 -2.66 -11.43 -13.85
C TRP A 168 -3.73 -10.52 -14.44
N LYS A 169 -4.88 -10.44 -13.76
CA LYS A 169 -5.99 -9.57 -14.13
C LYS A 169 -6.10 -8.45 -13.11
N GLN A 170 -6.69 -7.32 -13.49
CA GLN A 170 -6.96 -6.22 -12.57
C GLN A 170 -7.91 -6.71 -11.47
N PRO A 171 -7.50 -6.66 -10.19
CA PRO A 171 -8.32 -7.18 -9.10
C PRO A 171 -9.46 -6.22 -8.78
N ARG A 172 -10.57 -6.77 -8.30
CA ARG A 172 -11.62 -5.98 -7.65
C ARG A 172 -11.26 -5.81 -6.18
N LEU A 173 -11.07 -4.57 -5.76
CA LEU A 173 -10.62 -4.25 -4.42
C LEU A 173 -11.72 -3.54 -3.63
N TYR A 174 -11.76 -3.81 -2.33
CA TYR A 174 -12.73 -3.27 -1.41
C TYR A 174 -11.99 -2.67 -0.22
N VAL A 175 -12.46 -1.50 0.22
CA VAL A 175 -12.12 -1.00 1.54
C VAL A 175 -13.18 -1.49 2.53
N LYS A 176 -12.73 -2.07 3.63
CA LYS A 176 -13.59 -2.45 4.76
C LYS A 176 -13.18 -1.66 5.99
N ILE A 177 -14.13 -1.05 6.67
CA ILE A 177 -13.92 -0.30 7.90
C ILE A 177 -14.72 -1.01 8.99
N PHE A 178 -14.04 -1.57 9.98
CA PHE A 178 -14.63 -2.17 11.17
C PHE A 178 -14.67 -1.13 12.29
N HIS A 179 -15.82 -1.00 12.94
CA HIS A 179 -16.03 0.01 13.97
C HIS A 179 -17.12 -0.40 14.97
N SER A 180 -17.12 0.21 16.15
CA SER A 180 -18.14 0.04 17.17
C SER A 180 -19.15 1.21 17.25
N CYS A 181 -19.10 2.16 16.30
CA CYS A 181 -20.00 3.32 16.27
C CYS A 181 -21.48 2.89 16.31
N SER A 182 -22.18 3.25 17.39
CA SER A 182 -23.58 2.90 17.64
C SER A 182 -24.18 3.85 18.67
N LYS A 183 -25.50 4.07 18.61
CA LYS A 183 -26.23 4.88 19.59
C LYS A 183 -26.24 4.22 20.97
N LYS A 184 -26.28 2.88 21.01
CA LYS A 184 -26.22 2.07 22.23
C LYS A 184 -24.86 1.37 22.30
N LEU A 185 -24.32 1.21 23.51
CA LEU A 185 -23.13 0.40 23.73
C LEU A 185 -23.41 -1.02 23.24
N SER A 186 -22.62 -1.47 22.28
CA SER A 186 -22.81 -2.77 21.63
C SER A 186 -21.47 -3.51 21.62
N PRO A 187 -21.45 -4.80 22.02
CA PRO A 187 -20.26 -5.64 21.89
C PRO A 187 -19.99 -6.02 20.42
N CYS A 188 -20.95 -5.77 19.52
CA CYS A 188 -20.85 -6.05 18.11
C CYS A 188 -20.00 -4.99 17.39
N GLU A 189 -19.04 -5.46 16.61
CA GLU A 189 -18.35 -4.64 15.63
C GLU A 189 -19.12 -4.65 14.29
N LYS A 190 -19.31 -3.47 13.70
CA LYS A 190 -19.98 -3.28 12.40
C LYS A 190 -18.94 -3.12 11.31
N MET A 191 -19.33 -3.41 10.06
CA MET A 191 -18.48 -3.27 8.88
C MET A 191 -19.12 -2.33 7.86
N PHE A 192 -18.42 -1.24 7.54
CA PHE A 192 -18.67 -0.44 6.34
C PHE A 192 -17.79 -0.95 5.21
N MET A 193 -18.35 -1.20 4.03
CA MET A 193 -17.58 -1.63 2.86
C MET A 193 -17.86 -0.78 1.63
N LYS A 194 -16.81 -0.42 0.90
CA LYS A 194 -16.93 0.30 -0.39
C LYS A 194 -15.94 -0.25 -1.41
N THR A 195 -16.42 -0.45 -2.63
CA THR A 195 -15.60 -0.87 -3.76
C THR A 195 -14.64 0.26 -4.15
N ILE A 196 -13.39 -0.10 -4.44
CA ILE A 196 -12.38 0.79 -4.99
C ILE A 196 -12.54 0.79 -6.51
N PRO A 197 -12.87 1.93 -7.14
CA PRO A 197 -13.03 2.00 -8.58
C PRO A 197 -11.74 1.61 -9.31
N SER A 198 -11.89 0.90 -10.42
CA SER A 198 -10.76 0.35 -11.18
C SER A 198 -9.78 1.42 -11.65
N GLN A 199 -10.22 2.66 -11.89
CA GLN A 199 -9.31 3.75 -12.27
C GLN A 199 -8.26 4.10 -11.20
N TYR A 200 -8.50 3.73 -9.93
CA TYR A 200 -7.54 3.92 -8.82
C TYR A 200 -6.68 2.67 -8.56
N ILE A 201 -6.80 1.65 -9.41
CA ILE A 201 -6.04 0.39 -9.32
C ILE A 201 -5.12 0.33 -10.53
N ALA A 202 -3.93 0.92 -10.44
CA ALA A 202 -3.00 0.92 -11.56
C ALA A 202 -1.91 -0.15 -11.43
N PRO A 203 -1.41 -0.67 -12.56
CA PRO A 203 -0.21 -1.48 -12.60
C PRO A 203 1.02 -0.66 -12.18
N SER A 204 1.97 -1.31 -11.51
CA SER A 204 3.10 -0.75 -10.73
C SER A 204 3.96 0.32 -11.41
N ARG A 205 3.86 0.48 -12.73
CA ARG A 205 4.68 1.41 -13.51
C ARG A 205 4.00 2.79 -13.71
N LYS A 206 2.71 2.93 -13.42
CA LYS A 206 2.00 4.22 -13.52
C LYS A 206 1.81 4.82 -12.13
N VAL A 207 2.05 6.12 -12.00
CA VAL A 207 1.65 6.90 -10.82
C VAL A 207 0.13 6.84 -10.74
N VAL A 208 -0.39 6.35 -9.61
CA VAL A 208 -1.83 6.09 -9.44
C VAL A 208 -2.45 7.31 -8.79
N SER A 209 -3.59 7.74 -9.33
CA SER A 209 -4.49 8.66 -8.64
C SER A 209 -4.85 8.09 -7.27
N MET A 210 -4.97 8.94 -6.26
CA MET A 210 -5.34 8.48 -4.92
C MET A 210 -6.85 8.33 -4.83
N PHE A 211 -7.31 7.19 -4.31
CA PHE A 211 -8.72 7.00 -4.04
C PHE A 211 -9.09 7.73 -2.75
N ASN A 212 -9.62 8.95 -2.90
CA ASN A 212 -10.16 9.73 -1.80
C ASN A 212 -11.66 9.45 -1.69
N LEU A 213 -12.08 8.97 -0.52
CA LEU A 213 -13.46 8.59 -0.27
C LEU A 213 -14.24 9.70 0.47
N GLY A 214 -13.60 10.83 0.77
CA GLY A 214 -14.17 11.96 1.51
C GLY A 214 -14.44 11.64 2.97
N THR A 215 -15.42 12.26 3.60
CA THR A 215 -15.83 11.93 4.98
C THR A 215 -16.75 10.69 4.98
N VAL A 216 -16.55 9.70 5.86
CA VAL A 216 -17.57 8.64 6.11
C VAL A 216 -18.33 8.99 7.37
N GLU A 217 -19.64 8.87 7.32
CA GLU A 217 -20.44 8.78 8.53
C GLU A 217 -20.73 7.31 8.86
N LEU A 218 -20.06 6.79 9.89
CA LEU A 218 -20.13 5.39 10.33
C LEU A 218 -21.35 5.09 11.21
N SER A 219 -22.13 6.10 11.60
CA SER A 219 -23.38 5.89 12.36
C SER A 219 -24.57 5.46 11.51
N SER A 220 -24.49 5.61 10.19
CA SER A 220 -25.56 5.25 9.25
C SER A 220 -25.68 3.72 9.09
N LYS A 221 -26.88 3.23 8.72
CA LYS A 221 -27.09 1.79 8.47
C LYS A 221 -26.09 1.29 7.43
N SER A 222 -25.37 0.21 7.75
CA SER A 222 -24.39 -0.37 6.82
C SER A 222 -25.08 -0.83 5.54
N SER A 223 -24.48 -0.54 4.39
CA SER A 223 -25.01 -0.92 3.07
C SER A 223 -24.94 -2.42 2.78
N MET A 224 -24.22 -3.18 3.60
CA MET A 224 -24.25 -4.64 3.64
C MET A 224 -24.60 -5.05 5.07
N GLY A 225 -25.58 -5.93 5.22
CA GLY A 225 -26.29 -6.24 6.47
C GLY A 225 -25.42 -6.26 7.72
N GLU A 226 -25.94 -5.70 8.80
CA GLU A 226 -25.28 -5.66 10.10
C GLU A 226 -25.02 -7.09 10.58
N THR A 227 -23.80 -7.59 10.40
CA THR A 227 -23.40 -8.87 10.96
C THR A 227 -22.64 -8.59 12.24
N CYS A 228 -23.26 -8.91 13.38
CA CYS A 228 -22.62 -8.79 14.67
C CYS A 228 -21.56 -9.88 14.82
N GLN A 229 -20.29 -9.50 14.82
CA GLN A 229 -19.23 -10.38 15.29
C GLN A 229 -18.93 -10.02 16.76
N LYS A 230 -19.13 -10.96 17.69
CA LYS A 230 -18.69 -10.78 19.08
C LYS A 230 -17.19 -10.54 19.07
N ARG A 231 -16.75 -9.51 19.80
CA ARG A 231 -15.32 -9.24 19.99
C ARG A 231 -14.71 -10.47 20.67
N LEU A 232 -13.88 -11.22 19.95
CA LEU A 232 -13.04 -12.23 20.58
C LEU A 232 -12.05 -11.45 21.44
N SER A 233 -12.24 -11.53 22.76
CA SER A 233 -11.27 -11.06 23.74
C SER A 233 -10.00 -11.88 23.53
N PHE A 234 -8.98 -11.27 22.94
CA PHE A 234 -7.61 -11.82 22.89
C PHE A 234 -6.85 -11.32 24.10
#